data_AF-A0A2C6DI33-F1
#
_entry.id   AF-A0A2C6DI33-F1
#
_cell.length_a   1.000
_cell.length_b   1.000
_cell.length_c   1.000
_cell.angle_alpha   90.00
_cell.angle_beta   90.00
_cell.angle_gamma   90.00
#
_symmetry.space_group_name_H-M   'P 1'
#
loop_
_entity.id
_entity.type
_entity.pdbx_description
1 polymer ?
#
loop_
_entity_poly.entity_id
_entity_poly.type
_entity_poly.pdbx_seq_one_letter_code
_entity_poly.pdbx_strand_id
1 'polypeptide(L)'
;MSNVLVFRLSLKLATADIISEFIPLRPVLENREQLVSERLQIYSAMLSEHIEAWRKQGNMRDYNNEQLDELIEHAVSLVSADISAGFIGHSPVLCDRDIMIVKSVEKYINLIDMPINGVVPDVVGLFQPVIAKSIKSSGKKKNKKFTRKS
;
A
#
# COMPACT_ATOMS: atom_id res chain seq x y z
N MET A 1 -10.39 5.50 22.53
CA MET A 1 -10.95 5.26 21.19
C MET A 1 -9.86 4.89 20.15
N SER A 2 -8.80 4.17 20.54
CA SER A 2 -7.63 3.89 19.67
C SER A 2 -7.54 2.43 19.17
N ASN A 3 -8.24 1.47 19.80
CA ASN A 3 -8.02 0.04 19.52
C ASN A 3 -8.42 -0.42 18.11
N VAL A 4 -9.48 0.14 17.51
CA VAL A 4 -9.93 -0.27 16.17
C VAL A 4 -8.98 0.24 15.08
N LEU A 5 -8.51 1.48 15.21
CA LEU A 5 -7.51 2.04 14.30
C LEU A 5 -6.20 1.26 14.39
N VAL A 6 -5.68 1.05 15.61
CA VAL A 6 -4.48 0.23 15.84
C VAL A 6 -4.62 -1.13 15.18
N PHE A 7 -5.73 -1.84 15.43
CA PHE A 7 -5.97 -3.15 14.83
C PHE A 7 -5.96 -3.12 13.30
N ARG A 8 -6.65 -2.15 12.69
CA ARG A 8 -6.69 -1.99 11.21
C ARG A 8 -5.30 -1.73 10.63
N LEU A 9 -4.53 -0.85 11.27
CA LEU A 9 -3.17 -0.52 10.84
C LEU A 9 -2.21 -1.71 11.03
N SER A 10 -2.33 -2.47 12.12
CA SER A 10 -1.57 -3.71 12.33
C SER A 10 -1.82 -4.73 11.22
N LEU A 11 -3.08 -4.92 10.83
CA LEU A 11 -3.44 -5.80 9.71
C LEU A 11 -2.80 -5.31 8.39
N LYS A 12 -2.78 -4.00 8.16
CA LYS A 12 -2.20 -3.39 6.95
C LYS A 12 -0.68 -3.60 6.85
N LEU A 13 0.03 -3.56 7.99
CA LEU A 13 1.46 -3.85 8.04
C LEU A 13 1.76 -5.35 7.92
N ALA A 14 0.98 -6.20 8.59
CA ALA A 14 1.13 -7.66 8.50
C ALA A 14 0.83 -8.20 7.09
N THR A 15 -0.13 -7.60 6.37
CA THR A 15 -0.39 -7.94 4.98
C THR A 15 0.78 -7.55 4.07
N ALA A 16 1.43 -6.41 4.31
CA ALA A 16 2.65 -6.04 3.61
C ALA A 16 3.81 -7.01 3.89
N ASP A 17 3.93 -7.51 5.13
CA ASP A 17 4.92 -8.55 5.48
C ASP A 17 4.69 -9.85 4.71
N ILE A 18 3.42 -10.23 4.48
CA ILE A 18 3.09 -11.39 3.65
C ILE A 18 3.45 -11.14 2.19
N ILE A 19 3.11 -9.96 1.64
CA ILE A 19 3.36 -9.61 0.24
C ILE A 19 4.86 -9.54 -0.05
N SER A 20 5.63 -8.97 0.88
CA SER A 20 7.08 -8.90 0.77
C SER A 20 7.78 -10.23 1.06
N GLU A 21 7.05 -11.26 1.49
CA GLU A 21 7.57 -12.55 1.96
C GLU A 21 8.43 -12.48 3.24
N PHE A 22 8.36 -11.39 4.00
CA PHE A 22 8.94 -11.32 5.35
C PHE A 22 8.30 -12.38 6.25
N ILE A 23 6.98 -12.55 6.11
CA ILE A 23 6.27 -13.75 6.52
C ILE A 23 6.23 -14.67 5.30
N PRO A 24 6.94 -15.81 5.29
CA PRO A 24 6.99 -16.67 4.12
C PRO A 24 5.60 -17.18 3.72
N LEU A 25 5.35 -17.26 2.41
CA LEU A 25 4.10 -17.84 1.90
C LEU A 25 4.01 -19.35 2.19
N ARG A 26 5.16 -20.02 2.28
CA ARG A 26 5.29 -21.46 2.57
C ARG A 26 6.43 -21.68 3.57
N PRO A 27 6.24 -21.42 4.87
CA PRO A 27 7.29 -21.64 5.85
C PRO A 27 7.59 -23.13 6.00
N VAL A 28 8.86 -23.47 6.21
CA VAL A 28 9.34 -24.85 6.33
C VAL A 28 8.72 -25.57 7.54
N LEU A 29 8.43 -24.83 8.61
CA LEU A 29 7.89 -25.37 9.87
C LEU A 29 6.36 -25.30 9.94
N GLU A 30 5.67 -24.97 8.84
CA GLU A 30 4.21 -24.78 8.77
C GLU A 30 3.64 -23.79 9.81
N ASN A 31 4.49 -22.94 10.39
CA ASN A 31 4.16 -22.02 11.49
C ASN A 31 3.65 -20.65 11.02
N ARG A 32 3.06 -20.56 9.83
CA ARG A 32 2.68 -19.27 9.22
C ARG A 32 1.71 -18.48 10.08
N GLU A 33 0.72 -19.14 10.64
CA GLU A 33 -0.30 -18.51 11.50
C GLU A 33 0.32 -17.92 12.77
N GLN A 34 1.29 -18.62 13.36
CA GLN A 34 2.05 -18.12 14.50
C GLN A 34 2.84 -16.86 14.12
N LEU A 35 3.56 -16.87 13.00
CA LEU A 35 4.32 -15.71 12.52
C LEU A 35 3.41 -14.50 12.27
N VAL A 36 2.22 -14.72 11.68
CA VAL A 36 1.23 -13.65 11.50
C VAL A 36 0.76 -13.12 12.86
N SER A 37 0.42 -14.00 13.80
CA SER A 37 -0.02 -13.62 15.15
C SER A 37 1.05 -12.80 15.88
N GLU A 38 2.30 -13.24 15.86
CA GLU A 38 3.43 -12.54 16.47
C GLU A 38 3.62 -11.15 15.87
N ARG A 39 3.58 -11.02 14.53
CA ARG A 39 3.68 -9.71 13.88
C ARG A 39 2.51 -8.79 14.19
N LEU A 40 1.28 -9.32 14.27
CA LEU A 40 0.13 -8.52 14.69
C LEU A 40 0.27 -7.99 16.11
N GLN A 41 0.81 -8.78 17.04
CA GLN A 41 1.07 -8.33 18.42
C GLN A 41 2.14 -7.23 18.46
N ILE A 42 3.26 -7.43 17.76
CA ILE A 42 4.33 -6.44 17.66
C ILE A 42 3.81 -5.12 17.09
N TYR A 43 3.11 -5.18 15.96
CA TYR A 43 2.54 -3.98 15.35
C TYR A 43 1.50 -3.31 16.22
N SER A 44 0.63 -4.08 16.90
CA SER A 44 -0.36 -3.50 17.80
C SER A 44 0.28 -2.75 18.95
N ALA A 45 1.34 -3.31 19.55
CA ALA A 45 2.09 -2.65 20.62
C ALA A 45 2.78 -1.38 20.13
N MET A 46 3.56 -1.49 19.06
CA MET A 46 4.29 -0.38 18.43
C MET A 46 3.34 0.77 18.03
N LEU A 47 2.24 0.47 17.33
CA LEU A 47 1.27 1.49 16.91
C LEU A 47 0.59 2.16 18.11
N SER A 48 0.26 1.40 19.15
CA SER A 48 -0.34 1.95 20.36
C SER A 48 0.60 2.91 21.10
N GLU A 49 1.90 2.63 21.08
CA GLU A 49 2.93 3.48 21.69
C GLU A 49 3.09 4.81 20.93
N HIS A 50 2.99 4.79 19.60
CA HIS A 50 3.33 5.94 18.76
C HIS A 50 2.15 6.81 18.28
N ILE A 51 0.91 6.29 18.27
CA ILE A 51 -0.25 6.99 17.69
C ILE A 51 -0.44 8.40 18.24
N GLU A 52 -0.34 8.60 19.56
CA GLU A 52 -0.56 9.92 20.15
C GLU A 52 0.56 10.90 19.80
N ALA A 53 1.79 10.41 19.63
CA ALA A 53 2.91 11.23 19.17
C ALA A 53 2.70 11.66 17.72
N TRP A 54 2.26 10.74 16.86
CA TRP A 54 1.94 11.01 15.45
C TRP A 54 0.77 11.98 15.28
N ARG A 55 -0.28 11.86 16.10
CA ARG A 55 -1.38 12.83 16.12
C ARG A 55 -0.88 14.23 16.44
N LYS A 56 -0.03 14.37 17.47
CA LYS A 56 0.56 15.66 17.84
C LYS A 56 1.46 16.22 16.73
N GLN A 57 2.23 15.36 16.08
CA GLN A 57 3.12 15.74 14.99
C GLN A 57 2.35 16.24 13.77
N GLY A 58 1.28 15.55 13.37
CA GLY A 58 0.46 15.90 12.21
C GLY A 58 -0.58 17.00 12.46
N ASN A 59 -0.70 17.50 13.69
CA ASN A 59 -1.68 18.53 14.03
C ASN A 59 -1.14 19.96 13.82
N MET A 60 -0.40 20.21 12.74
CA MET A 60 0.08 21.57 12.43
C MET A 60 -1.04 22.50 11.94
N ARG A 61 -2.20 21.95 11.59
CA ARG A 61 -3.32 22.65 10.93
C ARG A 61 -4.65 22.56 11.68
N ASP A 62 -4.60 22.26 12.98
CA ASP A 62 -5.77 22.14 13.85
C ASP A 62 -6.82 21.12 13.35
N TYR A 63 -6.34 19.98 12.85
CA TYR A 63 -7.19 18.87 12.44
C TYR A 63 -7.97 18.30 13.63
N ASN A 64 -9.18 17.83 13.34
CA ASN A 64 -9.93 17.04 14.32
C ASN A 64 -9.34 15.60 14.43
N ASN A 65 -9.78 14.84 15.43
CA ASN A 65 -9.25 13.49 15.66
C ASN A 65 -9.47 12.52 14.49
N GLU A 66 -10.56 12.65 13.74
CA GLU A 66 -10.85 11.77 12.60
C GLU A 66 -9.90 12.07 11.44
N GLN A 67 -9.66 13.35 11.15
CA GLN A 67 -8.70 13.79 10.13
C GLN A 67 -7.26 13.39 10.49
N LEU A 68 -6.90 13.47 11.78
CA LEU A 68 -5.60 12.99 12.25
C LEU A 68 -5.46 11.46 12.08
N ASP A 69 -6.52 10.71 12.37
CA ASP A 69 -6.55 9.26 12.20
C ASP A 69 -6.44 8.86 10.71
N GLU A 70 -7.11 9.60 9.81
CA GLU A 70 -6.97 9.45 8.36
C GLU A 70 -5.55 9.77 7.87
N LEU A 71 -4.95 10.86 8.36
CA LEU A 71 -3.58 11.24 8.04
C LEU A 71 -2.58 10.13 8.41
N ILE A 72 -2.71 9.57 9.62
CA ILE A 72 -1.89 8.44 10.08
C ILE A 72 -2.14 7.21 9.21
N GLU A 73 -3.39 6.91 8.89
CA GLU A 73 -3.71 5.77 8.02
C GLU A 73 -3.10 5.91 6.62
N HIS A 74 -3.11 7.10 6.04
CA HIS A 74 -2.45 7.37 4.76
C HIS A 74 -0.93 7.21 4.85
N ALA A 75 -0.30 7.72 5.91
CA ALA A 75 1.12 7.55 6.13
C ALA A 75 1.51 6.06 6.28
N VAL A 76 0.75 5.29 7.07
CA VAL A 76 0.95 3.83 7.20
C VAL A 76 0.70 3.10 5.88
N SER A 77 -0.19 3.59 5.03
CA SER A 77 -0.40 3.02 3.69
C SER A 77 0.83 3.17 2.80
N LEU A 78 1.51 4.31 2.86
CA LEU A 78 2.77 4.53 2.13
C LEU A 78 3.89 3.63 2.67
N VAL A 79 3.98 3.47 4.00
CA VAL A 79 4.93 2.53 4.62
C VAL A 79 4.64 1.08 4.23
N SER A 80 3.36 0.68 4.20
CA SER A 80 2.93 -0.65 3.75
C SER A 80 3.34 -0.90 2.29
N ALA A 81 3.27 0.12 1.43
CA ALA A 81 3.79 0.04 0.07
C ALA A 81 5.32 -0.12 0.03
N ASP A 82 6.06 0.64 0.84
CA ASP A 82 7.53 0.52 0.95
C ASP A 82 7.98 -0.87 1.44
N ILE A 83 7.25 -1.44 2.41
CA ILE A 83 7.47 -2.82 2.84
C ILE A 83 7.22 -3.78 1.68
N SER A 84 6.06 -3.67 1.03
CA SER A 84 5.65 -4.58 -0.05
C SER A 84 6.61 -4.54 -1.24
N ALA A 85 7.18 -3.35 -1.53
CA ALA A 85 8.18 -3.16 -2.58
C ALA A 85 9.60 -3.57 -2.17
N GLY A 86 9.82 -3.96 -0.91
CA GLY A 86 11.12 -4.37 -0.39
C GLY A 86 12.06 -3.20 -0.02
N PHE A 87 11.59 -1.96 -0.04
CA PHE A 87 12.37 -0.80 0.43
C PHE A 87 12.65 -0.89 1.93
N ILE A 88 11.66 -1.34 2.72
CA ILE A 88 11.85 -1.77 4.11
C ILE A 88 12.02 -3.30 4.13
N GLY A 89 13.26 -3.72 3.87
CA GLY A 89 13.62 -5.14 3.69
C GLY A 89 13.58 -6.00 4.96
N HIS A 90 13.84 -7.30 4.78
CA HIS A 90 13.77 -8.32 5.85
C HIS A 90 14.89 -8.23 6.89
N SER A 91 16.10 -7.90 6.43
CA SER A 91 17.26 -7.64 7.27
C SER A 91 17.85 -6.30 6.87
N PRO A 92 17.29 -5.20 7.39
CA PRO A 92 17.91 -3.89 7.21
C PRO A 92 19.34 -3.91 7.75
N VAL A 93 20.30 -3.49 6.91
CA VAL A 93 21.75 -3.59 7.20
C VAL A 93 22.17 -2.72 8.39
N LEU A 94 21.42 -1.65 8.67
CA LEU A 94 21.88 -0.57 9.54
C LEU A 94 20.98 -0.28 10.76
N CYS A 95 19.73 -0.74 10.79
CA CYS A 95 18.79 -0.44 11.89
C CYS A 95 17.63 -1.42 11.95
N ASP A 96 17.05 -1.66 13.12
CA ASP A 96 15.91 -2.56 13.27
C ASP A 96 14.73 -2.15 12.38
N ARG A 97 14.09 -3.15 11.77
CA ARG A 97 13.01 -2.96 10.81
C ARG A 97 11.83 -2.19 11.40
N ASP A 98 11.45 -2.52 12.63
CA ASP A 98 10.33 -1.87 13.31
C ASP A 98 10.63 -0.39 13.58
N ILE A 99 11.89 -0.04 13.88
CA ILE A 99 12.33 1.35 13.99
C ILE A 99 12.24 2.06 12.63
N MET A 100 12.63 1.39 11.53
CA MET A 100 12.48 1.96 10.19
C MET A 100 11.03 2.25 9.84
N ILE A 101 10.10 1.35 10.21
CA ILE A 101 8.67 1.53 10.00
C ILE A 101 8.20 2.79 10.72
N VAL A 102 8.49 2.93 12.02
CA VAL A 102 8.10 4.10 12.81
C VAL A 102 8.63 5.40 12.20
N LYS A 103 9.94 5.45 11.90
CA LYS A 103 10.55 6.64 11.28
C LYS A 103 9.98 6.96 9.90
N SER A 104 9.58 5.93 9.14
CA SER A 104 8.97 6.13 7.82
C SER A 104 7.56 6.68 7.96
N VAL A 105 6.78 6.23 8.95
CA VAL A 105 5.46 6.82 9.25
C VAL A 105 5.63 8.29 9.61
N GLU A 106 6.54 8.63 10.52
CA GLU A 106 6.82 10.03 10.90
C GLU A 106 7.20 10.88 9.68
N LYS A 107 8.07 10.35 8.82
CA LYS A 107 8.47 11.03 7.57
C LYS A 107 7.28 11.26 6.65
N TYR A 108 6.42 10.24 6.46
CA TYR A 108 5.27 10.38 5.58
C TYR A 108 4.20 11.30 6.16
N ILE A 109 3.97 11.31 7.47
CA ILE A 109 3.09 12.30 8.12
C ILE A 109 3.54 13.72 7.77
N ASN A 110 4.83 14.02 7.96
CA ASN A 110 5.37 15.36 7.62
C ASN A 110 5.27 15.67 6.13
N LEU A 111 5.38 14.66 5.27
CA LEU A 111 5.33 14.84 3.82
C LEU A 111 3.89 15.09 3.33
N ILE A 112 2.92 14.39 3.90
CA ILE A 112 1.53 14.38 3.43
C ILE A 112 0.59 15.24 4.27
N ASP A 113 1.11 15.94 5.29
CA ASP A 113 0.42 17.04 5.98
C ASP A 113 0.26 18.26 5.06
N MET A 114 -0.47 18.01 3.97
CA MET A 114 -0.93 18.96 2.99
C MET A 114 -2.36 19.36 3.36
N PRO A 115 -2.82 20.57 3.00
CA PRO A 115 -4.19 20.98 3.30
C PRO A 115 -5.19 19.98 2.71
N ILE A 116 -5.98 19.31 3.56
CA ILE A 116 -7.09 18.45 3.13
C ILE A 116 -8.24 19.28 2.52
N ASN A 117 -8.13 20.61 2.53
CA ASN A 117 -9.03 21.51 1.82
C ASN A 117 -8.70 21.55 0.32
N GLY A 118 -9.19 20.54 -0.40
CA GLY A 118 -9.20 20.56 -1.86
C GLY A 118 -10.56 20.10 -2.35
N VAL A 119 -11.38 21.04 -2.82
CA VAL A 119 -12.19 20.79 -4.01
C VAL A 119 -11.21 20.16 -5.00
N VAL A 120 -11.35 18.86 -5.25
CA VAL A 120 -10.62 18.21 -6.33
C VAL A 120 -11.02 19.03 -7.57
N PRO A 121 -10.11 19.76 -8.23
CA PRO A 121 -10.46 20.33 -9.52
C PRO A 121 -10.85 19.13 -10.36
N ASP A 122 -12.11 19.10 -10.78
CA ASP A 122 -12.72 18.02 -11.53
C ASP A 122 -11.71 17.61 -12.59
N VAL A 123 -11.09 16.43 -12.46
CA VAL A 123 -10.16 15.89 -13.47
C VAL A 123 -11.01 15.35 -14.63
N VAL A 124 -12.05 16.09 -15.00
CA VAL A 124 -12.87 15.94 -16.19
C VAL A 124 -12.08 16.59 -17.32
N GLY A 125 -10.97 15.96 -17.70
CA GLY A 125 -10.14 16.48 -18.77
C GLY A 125 -8.93 15.65 -19.17
N LEU A 126 -8.34 14.87 -18.25
CA LEU A 126 -7.09 14.14 -18.54
C LEU A 126 -7.26 12.69 -19.01
N PHE A 127 -8.46 12.13 -18.91
CA PHE A 127 -8.79 10.84 -19.50
C PHE A 127 -9.67 11.03 -20.72
N GLN A 128 -9.08 11.53 -21.82
CA GLN A 128 -9.67 11.20 -23.11
C GLN A 128 -9.50 9.69 -23.30
N PRO A 129 -10.59 8.93 -23.53
CA PRO A 129 -10.46 7.54 -23.90
C PRO A 129 -9.67 7.50 -25.21
N VAL A 130 -8.52 6.83 -25.19
CA VAL A 130 -7.84 6.47 -26.43
C VAL A 130 -8.81 5.57 -27.18
N ILE A 131 -9.52 6.14 -28.15
CA ILE A 131 -10.29 5.38 -29.12
C ILE A 131 -9.26 4.55 -29.87
N ALA A 132 -9.12 3.29 -29.46
CA ALA A 132 -8.39 2.29 -30.20
C ALA A 132 -9.00 2.25 -31.61
N LYS A 133 -8.34 2.90 -32.58
CA LYS A 133 -8.69 2.75 -33.99
C LYS A 133 -8.56 1.27 -34.31
N SER A 134 -9.70 0.60 -34.53
CA SER A 134 -9.72 -0.77 -35.01
C SER A 134 -8.84 -0.86 -36.24
N ILE A 135 -7.74 -1.61 -36.16
CA ILE A 135 -6.95 -1.95 -37.33
C ILE A 135 -7.87 -2.76 -38.23
N LYS A 136 -8.34 -2.17 -39.33
CA LYS A 136 -9.09 -2.87 -40.36
C LYS A 136 -8.17 -3.93 -40.96
N SER A 137 -8.36 -5.19 -40.57
CA SER A 137 -7.73 -6.33 -41.22
C SER A 137 -8.25 -6.43 -42.65
N SER A 138 -7.42 -6.03 -43.61
CA SER A 138 -7.69 -6.18 -45.04
C SER A 138 -7.43 -7.63 -45.46
N GLY A 139 -8.28 -8.55 -44.98
CA GLY A 139 -8.30 -9.93 -45.44
C GLY A 139 -8.92 -10.05 -46.83
N LYS A 140 -8.14 -9.82 -47.90
CA LYS A 140 -8.52 -10.19 -49.27
C LYS A 140 -8.57 -11.72 -49.38
N LYS A 141 -9.75 -12.32 -49.17
CA LYS A 141 -10.07 -13.68 -49.62
C LYS A 141 -10.04 -13.71 -51.16
N LYS A 142 -8.95 -14.21 -51.75
CA LYS A 142 -8.95 -14.66 -53.15
C LYS A 142 -9.23 -16.17 -53.18
N ASN A 143 -10.46 -16.52 -53.50
CA ASN A 143 -10.83 -17.86 -53.95
C ASN A 143 -10.04 -18.18 -55.22
N LYS A 144 -9.17 -19.19 -55.18
CA LYS A 144 -8.68 -19.87 -56.38
C LYS A 144 -9.05 -21.35 -56.29
N LYS A 145 -10.06 -21.72 -57.09
CA LYS A 145 -10.42 -23.10 -57.45
C LYS A 145 -9.17 -23.84 -57.91
N PHE A 146 -8.84 -24.95 -57.26
CA PHE A 146 -7.98 -25.97 -57.86
C PHE A 146 -8.87 -27.10 -58.40
N THR A 147 -8.84 -27.25 -59.72
CA THR A 147 -9.44 -28.35 -60.47
C THR A 147 -8.67 -29.64 -60.20
N ARG A 148 -9.38 -30.69 -59.77
CA ARG A 148 -8.88 -32.07 -59.79
C ARG A 148 -8.68 -32.50 -61.25
N LYS A 149 -7.51 -33.03 -61.60
CA LYS A 149 -7.37 -33.95 -62.73
C LYS A 149 -6.98 -35.32 -62.18
N SER A 150 -7.65 -36.31 -62.79
CA SER A 150 -7.52 -37.75 -62.68
C SER A 150 -6.10 -38.26 -62.88
#